data_AF-A0A534YB10-F1
#
_entry.id   AF-A0A534YB10-F1
#
_cell.length_a   1.000
_cell.length_b   1.000
_cell.length_c   1.000
_cell.angle_alpha   90.00
_cell.angle_beta   90.00
_cell.angle_gamma   90.00
#
_symmetry.space_group_name_H-M   'P 1'
#
loop_
_entity.id
_entity.type
_entity.pdbx_description
1 polymer ?
#
loop_
_entity_poly.entity_id
_entity_poly.type
_entity_poly.pdbx_seq_one_letter_code
_entity_poly.pdbx_strand_id
1 'polypeptide(L)'
;MIAIALLLAIESSGLPPADAVPDTGPQPRVERVRYSGQTVAADLVAGGVMLLVPIITHEPGFVTLGLVAFAVGAPFVHLANDNPRGAAFSFLDRLLIGGGGILLGLVVMNDFCTGGFDPCVNYVVGGLAVMGAGLFVASAVDAGFLAWRDRPVVSVGVMTTGRSDRGGVALRIRF
;
A
#
# COMPACT_ATOMS: atom_id res chain seq x y z
N MET A 1 65.71 -6.65 4.35
CA MET A 1 65.64 -5.18 4.17
C MET A 1 64.40 -4.69 3.42
N ILE A 2 63.66 -5.54 2.69
CA ILE A 2 62.44 -5.12 1.95
C ILE A 2 61.21 -4.98 2.86
N ALA A 3 61.15 -5.71 3.97
CA ALA A 3 59.98 -5.70 4.87
C ALA A 3 59.82 -4.41 5.70
N ILE A 4 60.91 -3.66 5.96
CA ILE A 4 60.86 -2.43 6.78
C ILE A 4 60.43 -1.22 5.94
N ALA A 5 60.77 -1.21 4.65
CA ALA A 5 60.35 -0.15 3.73
C ALA A 5 58.82 -0.17 3.46
N LEU A 6 58.18 -1.34 3.55
CA LEU A 6 56.74 -1.47 3.35
C LEU A 6 55.93 -1.00 4.57
N LEU A 7 56.46 -1.13 5.79
CA LEU A 7 55.80 -0.60 7.00
C LEU A 7 55.87 0.94 7.07
N LEU A 8 56.99 1.54 6.67
CA LEU A 8 57.15 3.00 6.66
C LEU A 8 56.33 3.69 5.56
N ALA A 9 55.97 2.98 4.49
CA ALA A 9 55.08 3.49 3.44
C ALA A 9 53.60 3.52 3.86
N ILE A 10 53.20 2.77 4.90
CA ILE A 10 51.82 2.72 5.40
C ILE A 10 51.58 3.82 6.44
N GLU A 11 52.61 4.26 7.17
CA GLU A 11 52.49 5.39 8.11
C GLU A 11 52.46 6.77 7.43
N SER A 12 52.87 6.89 6.15
CA SER A 12 52.90 8.19 5.45
C SER A 12 51.71 8.46 4.54
N SER A 13 50.68 7.60 4.52
CA SER A 13 49.40 7.98 3.93
C SER A 13 48.72 8.94 4.91
N GLY A 14 49.17 10.19 4.87
CA GLY A 14 48.54 11.34 5.49
C GLY A 14 47.10 11.43 5.00
N LEU A 15 46.21 10.74 5.72
CA LEU A 15 44.80 11.04 5.71
C LEU A 15 44.71 12.53 6.06
N PRO A 16 44.13 13.37 5.18
CA PRO A 16 43.83 14.74 5.57
C PRO A 16 43.02 14.68 6.87
N PRO A 17 43.26 15.60 7.83
CA PRO A 17 42.52 15.63 9.08
C PRO A 17 41.05 15.60 8.72
N ALA A 18 40.35 14.55 9.18
CA ALA A 18 38.97 14.22 8.84
C ALA A 18 38.22 15.49 8.45
N ASP A 19 38.15 15.75 7.14
CA ASP A 19 37.51 16.92 6.60
C ASP A 19 36.16 16.95 7.25
N ALA A 20 35.88 18.05 7.97
CA ALA A 20 34.60 18.30 8.57
C ALA A 20 33.57 17.95 7.51
N VAL A 21 32.87 16.82 7.69
CA VAL A 21 31.74 16.45 6.86
C VAL A 21 30.90 17.72 6.85
N PRO A 22 30.68 18.36 5.68
CA PRO A 22 29.82 19.52 5.63
C PRO A 22 28.57 19.09 6.35
N ASP A 23 28.17 19.82 7.40
CA ASP A 23 26.90 19.58 8.07
C ASP A 23 25.84 19.74 6.98
N THR A 24 25.51 18.61 6.33
CA THR A 24 24.52 18.55 5.27
C THR A 24 23.27 18.89 6.03
N GLY A 25 22.82 20.14 5.89
CA GLY A 25 21.75 20.73 6.67
C GLY A 25 20.58 19.76 6.86
N PRO A 26 19.76 19.95 7.90
CA PRO A 26 18.88 18.94 8.48
C PRO A 26 18.32 17.98 7.43
N GLN A 27 18.78 16.73 7.47
CA GLN A 27 18.31 15.68 6.56
C GLN A 27 16.77 15.74 6.52
N PRO A 28 16.16 15.79 5.33
CA PRO A 28 14.71 15.87 5.22
C PRO A 28 14.13 14.66 5.93
N ARG A 29 13.51 14.88 7.09
CA ARG A 29 12.86 13.83 7.85
C ARG A 29 11.70 13.34 6.99
N VAL A 30 11.66 12.05 6.67
CA VAL A 30 10.55 11.47 5.92
C VAL A 30 9.51 11.00 6.93
N GLU A 31 8.29 11.51 6.85
CA GLU A 31 7.15 11.06 7.63
C GLU A 31 6.35 10.06 6.82
N ARG A 32 6.08 8.90 7.44
CA ARG A 32 5.26 7.87 6.84
C ARG A 32 3.81 8.06 7.27
N VAL A 33 2.93 8.37 6.30
CA VAL A 33 1.50 8.59 6.54
C VAL A 33 0.69 7.35 6.14
N ARG A 34 -0.12 6.82 7.07
CA ARG A 34 -1.10 5.73 6.80
C ARG A 34 -2.33 6.30 6.10
N TYR A 35 -2.85 5.58 5.11
CA TYR A 35 -4.18 5.81 4.53
C TYR A 35 -4.98 4.50 4.41
N SER A 36 -4.67 3.52 5.26
CA SER A 36 -5.34 2.21 5.33
C SER A 36 -6.86 2.31 5.47
N GLY A 37 -7.37 3.32 6.16
CA GLY A 37 -8.82 3.55 6.27
C GLY A 37 -9.49 3.81 4.91
N GLN A 38 -8.79 4.44 3.96
CA GLN A 38 -9.34 4.72 2.63
C GLN A 38 -9.39 3.44 1.78
N THR A 39 -8.39 2.58 1.87
CA THR A 39 -8.38 1.30 1.13
C THR A 39 -9.45 0.35 1.67
N VAL A 40 -9.57 0.24 3.01
CA VAL A 40 -10.65 -0.52 3.65
C VAL A 40 -12.02 0.03 3.28
N ALA A 41 -12.21 1.35 3.26
CA ALA A 41 -13.48 1.94 2.84
C ALA A 41 -13.84 1.61 1.39
N ALA A 42 -12.87 1.64 0.47
CA ALA A 42 -13.08 1.24 -0.92
C ALA A 42 -13.51 -0.23 -1.03
N ASP A 43 -12.85 -1.12 -0.27
CA ASP A 43 -13.18 -2.55 -0.26
C ASP A 43 -14.55 -2.82 0.36
N LEU A 44 -14.94 -2.10 1.42
CA LEU A 44 -16.27 -2.21 2.03
C LEU A 44 -17.37 -1.76 1.07
N VAL A 45 -17.15 -0.66 0.32
CA VAL A 45 -18.09 -0.21 -0.71
C VAL A 45 -18.21 -1.27 -1.81
N ALA A 46 -17.09 -1.81 -2.29
CA ALA A 46 -17.09 -2.86 -3.29
C ALA A 46 -17.81 -4.13 -2.80
N GLY A 47 -17.56 -4.55 -1.56
CA GLY A 47 -18.24 -5.67 -0.92
C GLY A 47 -19.75 -5.43 -0.75
N GLY A 48 -20.15 -4.20 -0.39
CA GLY A 48 -21.56 -3.80 -0.34
C GLY A 48 -22.24 -3.87 -1.70
N VAL A 49 -21.57 -3.39 -2.76
CA VAL A 49 -22.07 -3.51 -4.14
C VAL A 49 -22.15 -4.97 -4.58
N MET A 50 -21.17 -5.79 -4.22
CA MET A 50 -21.11 -7.20 -4.60
C MET A 50 -22.16 -8.06 -3.88
N LEU A 51 -22.46 -7.78 -2.61
CA LEU A 51 -23.29 -8.65 -1.76
C LEU A 51 -24.69 -8.08 -1.50
N LEU A 52 -24.80 -6.81 -1.13
CA LEU A 52 -26.08 -6.23 -0.69
C LEU A 52 -26.95 -5.83 -1.86
N VAL A 53 -26.37 -5.21 -2.90
CA VAL A 53 -27.16 -4.71 -4.04
C VAL A 53 -27.87 -5.83 -4.78
N PRO A 54 -27.24 -6.96 -5.17
CA PRO A 54 -27.94 -8.07 -5.83
C PRO A 54 -29.07 -8.66 -5.00
N ILE A 55 -28.95 -8.68 -3.66
CA ILE A 55 -30.01 -9.18 -2.77
C ILE A 55 -31.24 -8.25 -2.82
N ILE A 56 -31.02 -6.94 -2.88
CA ILE A 56 -32.10 -5.94 -2.89
C ILE A 56 -32.72 -5.84 -4.29
N THR A 57 -31.91 -5.78 -5.33
CA THR A 57 -32.36 -5.49 -6.70
C THR A 57 -32.66 -6.74 -7.53
N HIS A 58 -32.22 -7.93 -7.08
CA HIS A 58 -32.26 -9.18 -7.83
C HIS A 58 -31.47 -9.13 -9.16
N GLU A 59 -30.56 -8.16 -9.31
CA GLU A 59 -29.76 -7.95 -10.51
C GLU A 59 -28.35 -8.56 -10.34
N PRO A 60 -28.04 -9.69 -11.01
CA PRO A 60 -26.77 -10.38 -10.83
C PRO A 60 -25.56 -9.58 -11.35
N GLY A 61 -25.77 -8.59 -12.23
CA GLY A 61 -24.71 -7.75 -12.77
C GLY A 61 -23.93 -6.96 -11.71
N PHE A 62 -24.54 -6.69 -10.54
CA PHE A 62 -23.88 -6.00 -9.44
C PHE A 62 -22.80 -6.85 -8.75
N VAL A 63 -22.86 -8.19 -8.85
CA VAL A 63 -21.77 -9.06 -8.37
C VAL A 63 -20.50 -8.77 -9.15
N THR A 64 -20.59 -8.78 -10.48
CA THR A 64 -19.46 -8.46 -11.37
C THR A 64 -18.96 -7.04 -11.15
N LEU A 65 -19.87 -6.07 -11.03
CA LEU A 65 -19.51 -4.68 -10.75
C LEU A 65 -18.76 -4.56 -9.42
N GLY A 66 -19.23 -5.23 -8.37
CA GLY A 66 -18.59 -5.26 -7.06
C GLY A 66 -17.21 -5.92 -7.08
N LEU A 67 -17.05 -7.01 -7.83
CA LEU A 67 -15.74 -7.66 -8.04
C LEU A 67 -14.76 -6.75 -8.79
N VAL A 68 -15.22 -6.06 -9.83
CA VAL A 68 -14.40 -5.07 -10.55
C VAL A 68 -14.03 -3.92 -9.62
N ALA A 69 -14.99 -3.38 -8.87
CA ALA A 69 -14.77 -2.32 -7.89
C ALA A 69 -13.78 -2.75 -6.81
N PHE A 70 -13.84 -4.00 -6.36
CA PHE A 70 -12.88 -4.57 -5.41
C PHE A 70 -11.48 -4.63 -6.03
N ALA A 71 -11.38 -5.13 -7.27
CA ALA A 71 -10.11 -5.29 -7.98
C ALA A 71 -9.39 -3.96 -8.20
N VAL A 72 -10.11 -2.85 -8.45
CA VAL A 72 -9.52 -1.55 -8.81
C VAL A 72 -9.63 -0.47 -7.74
N GLY A 73 -10.51 -0.64 -6.75
CA GLY A 73 -10.85 0.37 -5.75
C GLY A 73 -9.65 0.81 -4.91
N ALA A 74 -9.02 -0.10 -4.16
CA ALA A 74 -7.83 0.28 -3.41
C ALA A 74 -6.61 0.61 -4.28
N PRO A 75 -6.34 -0.07 -5.42
CA PRO A 75 -5.30 0.40 -6.35
C PRO A 75 -5.49 1.86 -6.75
N PHE A 76 -6.74 2.30 -6.99
CA PHE A 76 -7.03 3.70 -7.27
C PHE A 76 -6.74 4.61 -6.07
N VAL A 77 -7.07 4.18 -4.85
CA VAL A 77 -6.71 4.90 -3.62
C VAL A 77 -5.18 5.08 -3.49
N HIS A 78 -4.39 4.05 -3.83
CA HIS A 78 -2.92 4.17 -3.85
C HIS A 78 -2.44 5.19 -4.89
N LEU A 79 -3.02 5.18 -6.09
CA LEU A 79 -2.71 6.17 -7.13
C LEU A 79 -3.07 7.60 -6.69
N ALA A 80 -4.23 7.78 -6.05
CA ALA A 80 -4.67 9.06 -5.50
C ALA A 80 -3.77 9.56 -4.35
N ASN A 81 -2.96 8.67 -3.78
CA ASN A 81 -2.00 8.94 -2.71
C ASN A 81 -0.55 8.93 -3.21
N ASP A 82 -0.32 9.13 -4.51
CA ASP A 82 1.00 9.20 -5.15
C ASP A 82 1.87 7.93 -4.95
N ASN A 83 1.25 6.77 -4.74
CA ASN A 83 1.95 5.50 -4.54
C ASN A 83 1.67 4.50 -5.68
N PRO A 84 2.25 4.67 -6.87
CA PRO A 84 2.02 3.78 -8.01
C PRO A 84 2.55 2.36 -7.79
N ARG A 85 3.60 2.20 -6.98
CA ARG A 85 4.10 0.88 -6.58
C ARG A 85 3.10 0.17 -5.69
N GLY A 86 2.55 0.87 -4.70
CA GLY A 86 1.46 0.38 -3.86
C GLY A 86 0.27 -0.04 -4.71
N ALA A 87 -0.13 0.75 -5.70
CA ALA A 87 -1.24 0.43 -6.59
C ALA A 87 -1.01 -0.87 -7.38
N ALA A 88 0.19 -1.07 -7.94
CA ALA A 88 0.52 -2.28 -8.68
C ALA A 88 0.52 -3.53 -7.77
N PHE A 89 1.12 -3.45 -6.58
CA PHE A 89 1.13 -4.56 -5.63
C PHE A 89 -0.27 -4.84 -5.07
N SER A 90 -1.05 -3.80 -4.81
CA SER A 90 -2.45 -3.86 -4.38
C SER A 90 -3.34 -4.57 -5.40
N PHE A 91 -3.14 -4.29 -6.69
CA PHE A 91 -3.84 -4.96 -7.77
C PHE A 91 -3.42 -6.42 -7.91
N LEU A 92 -2.12 -6.71 -7.81
CA LEU A 92 -1.60 -8.07 -7.88
C LEU A 92 -2.09 -8.91 -6.70
N ASP A 93 -2.09 -8.35 -5.49
CA ASP A 93 -2.61 -8.99 -4.28
C ASP A 93 -4.08 -9.38 -4.43
N ARG A 94 -4.89 -8.49 -4.99
CA ARG A 94 -6.30 -8.77 -5.31
C ARG A 94 -6.48 -9.85 -6.35
N LEU A 95 -5.65 -9.88 -7.39
CA LEU A 95 -5.70 -10.94 -8.41
C LEU A 95 -5.27 -12.30 -7.85
N LEU A 96 -4.20 -12.34 -7.06
CA LEU A 96 -3.63 -13.59 -6.57
C LEU A 96 -4.38 -14.12 -5.34
N ILE A 97 -4.48 -13.32 -4.28
CA ILE A 97 -5.12 -13.72 -3.02
C ILE A 97 -6.65 -13.63 -3.15
N GLY A 98 -7.16 -12.48 -3.61
CA GLY A 98 -8.60 -12.29 -3.79
C GLY A 98 -9.17 -13.22 -4.87
N GLY A 99 -8.57 -13.20 -6.07
CA GLY A 99 -8.95 -14.09 -7.17
C GLY A 99 -8.74 -15.56 -6.85
N GLY A 100 -7.65 -15.92 -6.17
CA GLY A 100 -7.42 -17.29 -5.69
C GLY A 100 -8.49 -17.77 -4.71
N GLY A 101 -8.89 -16.93 -3.75
CA GLY A 101 -9.99 -17.25 -2.83
C GLY A 101 -11.34 -17.38 -3.52
N ILE A 102 -11.62 -16.53 -4.52
CA ILE A 102 -12.82 -16.66 -5.37
C ILE A 102 -12.83 -18.02 -6.08
N LEU A 103 -11.75 -18.36 -6.77
CA LEU A 103 -11.64 -19.62 -7.52
C LEU A 103 -11.75 -20.82 -6.58
N LEU A 104 -11.07 -20.81 -5.45
CA LEU A 104 -11.12 -21.89 -4.47
C LEU A 104 -12.54 -22.06 -3.90
N GLY A 105 -13.21 -20.94 -3.59
CA GLY A 105 -14.59 -20.98 -3.14
C GLY A 105 -15.55 -21.55 -4.18
N LEU A 106 -15.37 -21.19 -5.46
CA LEU A 106 -16.16 -21.78 -6.56
C LEU A 106 -15.93 -23.28 -6.72
N VAL A 107 -14.70 -23.76 -6.56
CA VAL A 107 -14.38 -25.20 -6.55
C VAL A 107 -15.12 -25.91 -5.41
N VAL A 108 -15.08 -25.33 -4.20
CA VAL A 108 -15.81 -25.85 -3.02
C VAL A 108 -17.33 -25.90 -3.25
N MET A 109 -17.90 -24.96 -4.02
CA MET A 109 -19.33 -25.02 -4.37
C MET A 109 -19.66 -26.10 -5.41
N ASN A 110 -18.78 -26.30 -6.40
CA ASN A 110 -19.07 -27.14 -7.57
C ASN A 110 -18.86 -28.64 -7.28
N ASP A 111 -17.73 -29.01 -6.66
CA ASP A 111 -17.34 -30.42 -6.50
C ASP A 111 -18.26 -31.22 -5.56
N PHE A 112 -19.07 -30.54 -4.74
CA PHE A 112 -19.87 -31.20 -3.70
C PHE A 112 -21.40 -31.14 -3.93
N CYS A 113 -21.86 -30.44 -4.98
CA CYS A 113 -23.28 -30.40 -5.36
C CYS A 113 -23.66 -31.39 -6.48
N THR A 114 -22.70 -32.15 -7.02
CA THR A 114 -22.95 -33.20 -8.03
C THR A 114 -23.19 -34.58 -7.42
N GLY A 115 -22.97 -34.74 -6.11
CA GLY A 115 -23.00 -36.01 -5.38
C GLY A 115 -24.26 -36.26 -4.53
N GLY A 116 -25.46 -36.05 -5.08
CA GLY A 116 -26.72 -36.75 -4.70
C GLY A 116 -27.25 -36.74 -3.25
N PHE A 117 -26.55 -36.23 -2.24
CA PHE A 117 -27.02 -36.18 -0.85
C PHE A 117 -26.79 -34.78 -0.28
N ASP A 118 -27.89 -34.13 0.14
CA ASP A 118 -27.90 -32.81 0.77
C ASP A 118 -27.02 -32.81 2.05
N PRO A 119 -26.23 -31.75 2.31
CA PRO A 119 -26.67 -30.36 2.24
C PRO A 119 -25.87 -29.52 1.23
N CYS A 120 -26.37 -29.36 0.00
CA CYS A 120 -25.81 -28.42 -0.99
C CYS A 120 -25.68 -27.00 -0.40
N VAL A 121 -26.58 -26.64 0.51
CA VAL A 121 -26.55 -25.36 1.25
C VAL A 121 -25.25 -25.18 2.03
N ASN A 122 -24.72 -26.21 2.69
CA ASN A 122 -23.50 -26.08 3.49
C ASN A 122 -22.26 -25.86 2.61
N TYR A 123 -22.24 -26.42 1.40
CA TYR A 123 -21.16 -26.22 0.44
C TYR A 123 -21.24 -24.85 -0.24
N VAL A 124 -22.44 -24.36 -0.53
CA VAL A 124 -22.64 -22.97 -0.98
C VAL A 124 -22.17 -21.99 0.09
N VAL A 125 -22.57 -22.19 1.35
CA VAL A 125 -22.11 -21.36 2.48
C VAL A 125 -20.61 -21.48 2.69
N GLY A 126 -20.05 -22.69 2.64
CA GLY A 126 -18.62 -22.94 2.77
C GLY A 126 -17.81 -22.29 1.65
N GLY A 127 -18.27 -22.42 0.40
CA GLY A 127 -17.67 -21.76 -0.74
C GLY A 127 -17.69 -20.24 -0.59
N LEU A 128 -18.84 -19.64 -0.22
CA LEU A 128 -18.95 -18.20 0.01
C LEU A 128 -18.04 -17.73 1.15
N ALA A 129 -17.89 -18.52 2.21
CA ALA A 129 -16.98 -18.23 3.30
C ALA A 129 -15.52 -18.25 2.85
N VAL A 130 -15.12 -19.20 2.01
CA VAL A 130 -13.76 -19.27 1.43
C VAL A 130 -13.51 -18.08 0.48
N MET A 131 -14.49 -17.73 -0.37
CA MET A 131 -14.40 -16.53 -1.20
C MET A 131 -14.21 -15.27 -0.34
N GLY A 132 -15.06 -15.10 0.68
CA GLY A 132 -14.99 -13.98 1.60
C GLY A 132 -13.67 -13.91 2.37
N ALA A 133 -13.13 -15.05 2.78
CA ALA A 133 -11.83 -15.12 3.45
C ALA A 133 -10.69 -14.65 2.53
N GLY A 134 -10.67 -15.06 1.26
CA GLY A 134 -9.66 -14.59 0.30
C GLY A 134 -9.71 -13.08 0.08
N LEU A 135 -10.92 -12.54 -0.10
CA LEU A 135 -11.13 -11.09 -0.25
C LEU A 135 -10.71 -10.32 1.01
N PHE A 136 -11.03 -10.85 2.19
CA PHE A 136 -10.65 -10.25 3.46
C PHE A 136 -9.13 -10.26 3.66
N VAL A 137 -8.46 -11.38 3.36
CA VAL A 137 -6.99 -11.48 3.48
C VAL A 137 -6.31 -10.49 2.54
N ALA A 138 -6.77 -10.37 1.29
CA ALA A 138 -6.24 -9.38 0.36
C ALA A 138 -6.40 -7.94 0.90
N SER A 139 -7.61 -7.59 1.38
CA SER A 139 -7.85 -6.28 2.00
C SER A 139 -6.97 -6.02 3.22
N ALA A 140 -6.77 -7.04 4.07
CA ALA A 140 -5.93 -6.93 5.26
C ALA A 140 -4.44 -6.76 4.90
N VAL A 141 -3.95 -7.49 3.88
CA VAL A 141 -2.57 -7.35 3.39
C VAL A 141 -2.35 -5.95 2.82
N ASP A 142 -3.27 -5.49 1.99
CA ASP A 142 -3.24 -4.15 1.40
C ASP A 142 -3.21 -3.04 2.47
N ALA A 143 -4.21 -3.04 3.35
CA ALA A 143 -4.37 -2.04 4.40
C ALA A 143 -3.22 -2.08 5.43
N GLY A 144 -2.70 -3.27 5.72
CA GLY A 144 -1.64 -3.48 6.70
C GLY A 144 -0.26 -3.07 6.19
N PHE A 145 0.07 -3.49 4.96
CA PHE A 145 1.45 -3.45 4.46
C PHE A 145 1.67 -2.47 3.31
N LEU A 146 0.65 -2.19 2.49
CA LEU A 146 0.79 -1.37 1.28
C LEU A 146 0.28 0.07 1.47
N ALA A 147 -0.71 0.29 2.34
CA ALA A 147 -1.44 1.56 2.47
C ALA A 147 -0.70 2.65 3.26
N TRP A 148 0.48 2.99 2.74
CA TRP A 148 1.42 3.95 3.28
C TRP A 148 2.02 4.80 2.19
N ARG A 149 2.48 5.99 2.56
CA ARG A 149 3.28 6.85 1.70
C ARG A 149 4.25 7.67 2.53
N ASP A 150 5.37 7.96 1.91
CA ASP A 150 6.43 8.77 2.47
C ASP A 150 6.21 10.24 2.05
N ARG A 151 6.11 11.16 3.00
CA ARG A 151 6.10 12.62 2.76
C ARG A 151 7.37 13.24 3.32
N PRO A 152 8.02 14.17 2.61
CA PRO A 152 9.07 14.98 3.21
C PRO A 152 8.44 15.88 4.29
N VAL A 153 8.94 15.79 5.52
CA VAL A 153 8.63 16.73 6.60
C VAL A 153 9.44 17.98 6.33
N VAL A 154 8.77 19.01 5.81
CA VAL A 154 9.34 20.36 5.86
C VAL A 154 9.27 20.78 7.32
N SER A 155 10.38 20.66 8.05
CA SER A 155 10.53 21.37 9.31
C SER A 155 10.37 22.85 8.96
N VAL A 156 9.22 23.44 9.29
CA VAL A 156 9.04 24.88 9.22
C VAL A 156 10.04 25.43 10.22
N GLY A 157 11.22 25.80 9.71
CA GLY A 157 12.25 26.46 10.48
C GLY A 157 11.57 27.60 11.21
N VAL A 158 11.71 27.58 12.53
CA VAL A 158 11.32 28.61 13.49
C VAL A 158 11.22 29.94 12.77
N MET A 159 9.99 30.46 12.67
CA MET A 159 9.72 31.83 12.25
C MET A 159 10.41 32.72 13.28
N THR A 160 11.70 32.99 13.08
CA THR A 160 12.40 34.03 13.82
C THR A 160 11.60 35.28 13.56
N THR A 161 11.03 35.83 14.62
CA THR A 161 10.45 37.16 14.71
C THR A 161 11.51 38.19 14.33
N GLY A 162 11.83 38.25 13.05
CA GLY A 162 12.62 39.28 12.41
C GLY A 162 11.67 40.41 12.08
N ARG A 163 11.66 41.39 12.98
CA ARG A 163 11.10 42.73 12.82
C ARG A 163 11.00 43.13 11.36
N SER A 164 9.76 43.31 10.90
CA SER A 164 9.39 43.90 9.62
C SER A 164 9.98 45.29 9.50
N ASP A 165 11.19 45.39 8.94
CA ASP A 165 11.73 46.63 8.41
C ASP A 165 12.48 46.30 7.11
N ARG A 166 11.76 46.47 5.99
CA ARG A 166 12.19 46.50 4.58
C ARG A 166 11.90 45.25 3.75
N GLY A 167 11.24 45.51 2.62
CA GLY A 167 10.58 44.58 1.72
C GLY A 167 11.42 43.38 1.27
N GLY A 168 10.74 42.25 1.17
CA GLY A 168 11.25 41.03 0.55
C GLY A 168 10.10 40.09 0.24
N VAL A 169 9.54 40.18 -0.96
CA VAL A 169 8.71 39.12 -1.53
C VAL A 169 9.64 37.96 -1.88
N ALA A 170 9.36 36.77 -1.36
CA ALA A 170 9.84 35.53 -1.95
C ALA A 170 8.76 34.44 -1.81
N LEU A 171 7.78 34.54 -2.69
CA LEU A 171 6.95 33.42 -3.10
C LEU A 171 7.82 32.50 -3.96
N ARG A 172 8.04 31.26 -3.53
CA ARG A 172 8.52 30.20 -4.45
C ARG A 172 7.86 28.86 -4.12
N ILE A 173 6.67 28.70 -4.67
CA ILE A 173 6.09 27.42 -5.05
C ILE A 173 6.72 27.05 -6.40
N ARG A 174 7.05 25.74 -6.60
CA ARG A 174 7.15 24.95 -7.86
C ARG A 174 8.28 23.91 -7.74
N PHE A 175 8.12 22.62 -8.05
CA PHE A 175 7.03 21.76 -8.53
C PHE A 175 7.15 20.42 -7.81
#